data_AF-A0A7C9I170-F1
#
_entry.id   AF-A0A7C9I170-F1
#
_cell.length_a   1.000
_cell.length_b   1.000
_cell.length_c   1.000
_cell.angle_alpha   90.00
_cell.angle_beta   90.00
_cell.angle_gamma   90.00
#
_symmetry.space_group_name_H-M   'P 1'
#
loop_
_entity.id
_entity.type
_entity.pdbx_description
1 polymer ?
#
loop_
_entity_poly.entity_id
_entity_poly.type
_entity_poly.pdbx_seq_one_letter_code
_entity_poly.pdbx_strand_id
1 'polypeptide(L)' 'MKLHNILYLLGFGSIALSASQYFQSDASNKERDGLFVGHWAPTFFILGKIIEDKSRLNRSLTE' A
#
# COMPACT_ATOMS: atom_id res chain seq x y z
N MET A 1 9.93 -11.18 -8.14
CA MET A 1 8.76 -11.05 -7.25
C MET A 1 7.54 -10.68 -8.08
N LYS A 2 6.33 -11.17 -7.74
CA LYS A 2 5.11 -10.83 -8.48
C LYS A 2 4.69 -9.38 -8.18
N LEU A 3 4.15 -8.66 -9.17
CA LEU A 3 3.84 -7.24 -9.07
C LEU A 3 2.85 -6.93 -7.93
N HIS A 4 1.82 -7.76 -7.74
CA HIS A 4 0.86 -7.60 -6.63
C HIS A 4 1.52 -7.66 -5.24
N ASN A 5 2.58 -8.47 -5.05
CA ASN A 5 3.30 -8.51 -3.77
C ASN A 5 4.00 -7.19 -3.47
N ILE A 6 4.54 -6.52 -4.50
CA ILE A 6 5.20 -5.21 -4.35
C ILE A 6 4.17 -4.16 -3.95
N LEU A 7 2.98 -4.16 -4.59
CA LEU A 7 1.90 -3.24 -4.24
C LEU A 7 1.37 -3.45 -2.83
N TYR A 8 1.20 -4.70 -2.38
CA TYR A 8 0.82 -4.96 -0.99
C TYR A 8 1.92 -4.48 -0.02
N LEU A 9 3.20 -4.70 -0.33
CA LEU A 9 4.30 -4.23 0.50
C LEU A 9 4.33 -2.69 0.61
N LEU A 10 4.06 -1.99 -0.49
CA LEU A 10 3.89 -0.53 -0.53
C LEU A 10 2.69 -0.05 0.28
N GLY A 11 1.56 -0.77 0.21
CA GLY A 11 0.37 -0.48 1.03
C GLY A 11 0.65 -0.61 2.52
N PHE A 12 1.27 -1.71 2.95
CA PHE A 12 1.68 -1.89 4.35
C PHE A 12 2.79 -0.92 4.78
N GLY A 13 3.76 -0.63 3.90
CA GLY A 13 4.83 0.33 4.16
C GLY A 13 4.30 1.76 4.34
N SER A 14 3.30 2.15 3.55
CA SER A 14 2.60 3.44 3.67
C SER A 14 1.91 3.58 5.04
N ILE A 15 1.25 2.53 5.53
CA ILE A 15 0.64 2.51 6.88
C ILE A 15 1.72 2.58 7.98
N ALA A 16 2.79 1.79 7.85
CA ALA A 16 3.86 1.76 8.83
C ALA A 16 4.59 3.10 8.94
N LEU A 17 4.86 3.76 7.80
CA LEU A 17 5.45 5.10 7.76
C LEU A 17 4.53 6.13 8.40
N SER A 18 3.24 6.11 8.05
CA SER A 18 2.22 6.99 8.64
C SER A 18 2.14 6.83 10.16
N ALA A 19 2.09 5.59 10.67
CA ALA A 19 2.08 5.32 12.10
C ALA A 19 3.38 5.75 12.79
N SER A 20 4.54 5.51 12.16
CA SER A 20 5.84 5.90 12.72
C SER A 20 6.03 7.42 12.83
N GLN A 21 5.45 8.19 11.89
CA GLN A 21 5.42 9.65 11.95
C GLN A 21 4.47 10.15 13.04
N TYR A 22 3.33 9.48 13.25
CA TYR A 22 2.40 9.82 14.32
C TYR A 22 3.03 9.65 15.72
N PHE A 23 3.75 8.55 15.95
CA PHE A 23 4.42 8.28 17.24
C PHE A 23 5.67 9.16 17.50
N GLN A 24 6.28 9.77 16.47
CA GLN A 24 7.45 10.65 16.61
C GLN A 24 7.11 12.15 16.60
N SER A 25 5.82 12.51 16.51
CA SER A 25 5.41 13.90 16.29
C SER A 25 5.34 14.70 17.60
N ASP A 26 6.49 15.21 18.06
CA ASP A 26 6.58 16.39 18.94
C ASP A 26 6.46 17.71 18.14
N ALA A 27 6.37 17.65 16.81
CA ALA A 27 6.38 18.81 15.92
C ALA A 27 5.17 18.80 14.96
N SER A 28 4.23 19.73 15.17
CA SER A 28 2.95 19.93 14.45
C SER A 28 3.02 19.88 12.90
N ASN A 29 4.19 20.11 12.29
CA ASN A 29 4.34 20.01 10.83
C ASN A 29 4.39 18.57 10.29
N LYS A 30 4.86 17.59 11.08
CA LYS A 30 5.01 16.19 10.64
C LYS A 30 3.72 15.37 10.69
N GLU A 31 2.75 15.81 11.49
CA GLU A 31 1.42 15.18 11.58
C GLU A 31 0.66 15.20 10.25
N ARG A 32 0.79 16.29 9.49
CA ARG A 32 0.12 16.44 8.19
C ARG A 32 0.71 15.49 7.15
N ASP A 33 2.03 15.44 7.04
CA ASP A 33 2.72 14.60 6.05
C ASP A 33 2.49 13.09 6.29
N GLY A 34 2.43 12.66 7.56
CA GLY A 34 2.14 11.27 7.92
C GLY A 34 0.72 10.84 7.52
N LEU A 35 -0.26 11.74 7.61
CA LEU A 35 -1.64 11.48 7.17
C LEU A 35 -1.74 11.29 5.64
N PHE A 36 -0.97 12.08 4.88
CA PHE A 36 -0.96 12.01 3.41
C PHE A 36 -0.29 10.74 2.88
N VAL A 37 0.74 10.23 3.56
CA VAL A 37 1.39 8.98 3.15
C VAL A 37 0.49 7.77 3.39
N GLY A 38 -0.20 7.70 4.54
CA GLY A 38 -1.14 6.61 4.86
C GLY A 38 -2.37 6.57 3.95
N HIS A 39 -2.80 7.72 3.42
CA HIS A 39 -3.93 7.83 2.49
C HIS A 39 -3.74 7.05 1.18
N TRP A 40 -2.50 6.74 0.78
CA TRP A 40 -2.23 5.94 -0.43
C TRP A 40 -2.39 4.43 -0.21
N ALA A 41 -2.49 3.96 1.03
CA ALA A 41 -2.62 2.53 1.33
C ALA A 41 -3.87 1.89 0.67
N PRO A 42 -5.08 2.46 0.74
CA PRO A 42 -6.25 1.92 0.03
C PRO A 42 -6.03 1.78 -1.47
N THR A 43 -5.40 2.76 -2.11
CA THR A 43 -5.05 2.73 -3.54
C THR A 43 -4.10 1.58 -3.86
N PHE A 44 -3.04 1.40 -3.08
CA PHE A 44 -2.10 0.29 -3.29
C PHE A 44 -2.74 -1.08 -3.09
N PHE A 45 -3.64 -1.23 -2.10
CA PHE A 45 -4.37 -2.47 -1.88
C PHE A 45 -5.34 -2.80 -3.02
N ILE A 46 -6.09 -1.82 -3.52
CA ILE A 46 -7.03 -2.01 -4.64
C ILE A 46 -6.27 -2.41 -5.91
N LEU A 47 -5.20 -1.70 -6.25
CA LEU A 47 -4.38 -2.02 -7.41
C LEU A 47 -3.70 -3.40 -7.26
N GLY A 48 -3.23 -3.74 -6.05
CA GLY A 48 -2.67 -5.06 -5.75
C GLY A 48 -3.68 -6.18 -6.02
N LYS A 49 -4.92 -6.01 -5.54
CA LYS A 49 -6.02 -6.96 -5.75
C LYS A 49 -6.37 -7.13 -7.23
N ILE A 50 -6.50 -6.03 -7.98
CA ILE A 50 -6.81 -6.07 -9.42
C ILE A 50 -5.73 -6.83 -10.19
N ILE A 51 -4.46 -6.58 -9.88
CA ILE A 51 -3.33 -7.24 -10.54
C ILE A 51 -3.27 -8.72 -10.17
N GLU A 52 -3.58 -9.07 -8.92
CA GLU A 52 -3.70 -10.46 -8.47
C GLU A 52 -4.82 -11.20 -9.20
N ASP A 53 -6.03 -10.63 -9.24
CA ASP A 53 -7.19 -11.22 -9.91
C ASP A 53 -6.94 -11.39 -11.41
N LYS A 54 -6.35 -10.38 -12.07
CA LYS A 54 -5.93 -10.49 -13.48
C LYS A 54 -4.90 -11.62 -13.69
N SER A 55 -3.96 -11.78 -12.76
CA SER A 55 -2.95 -12.85 -12.85
C SER A 55 -3.56 -14.24 -12.66
N ARG A 56 -4.55 -14.37 -11.76
CA ARG A 56 -5.29 -15.64 -11.51
C ARG A 56 -6.17 -16.00 -12.70
N LEU A 57 -6.93 -15.04 -13.23
CA LEU A 57 -7.78 -15.26 -14.41
C LEU A 57 -6.96 -15.66 -15.64
N ASN A 58 -5.82 -14.99 -15.88
CA ASN A 58 -4.99 -15.32 -17.03
C ASN A 58 -4.47 -16.76 -16.94
N ARG A 59 -4.11 -17.21 -15.73
CA ARG A 59 -3.67 -18.58 -15.49
C ARG A 59 -4.78 -19.61 -15.73
N SER A 60 -6.03 -19.34 -15.31
CA SER A 60 -7.14 -20.27 -15.56
C SER A 60 -7.55 -20.38 -17.03
N LEU A 61 -7.21 -19.39 -17.86
CA LEU A 61 -7.44 -19.43 -19.31
C LEU A 61 -6.34 -20.20 -20.06
N THR A 62 -5.21 -20.49 -19.40
CA THR A 62 -4.08 -21.24 -19.99
C THR A 62 -3.99 -22.68 -19.50
N GLU A 63 -4.81 -23.08 -18.53
CA GLU A 63 -5.01 -24.45 -18.04
C GLU A 63 -6.19 -25.11 -18.78
#